data_AF-A0A919MBE5-F1
#
_entry.id   AF-A0A919MBE5-F1
#
_cell.length_a   1.000
_cell.length_b   1.000
_cell.length_c   1.000
_cell.angle_alpha   90.00
_cell.angle_beta   90.00
_cell.angle_gamma   90.00
#
_symmetry.space_group_name_H-M   'P 1'
#
loop_
_entity.id
_entity.type
_entity.pdbx_description
1 polymer ?
#
loop_
_entity_poly.entity_id
_entity_poly.type
_entity_poly.pdbx_seq_one_letter_code
_entity_poly.pdbx_strand_id
1 'polypeptide(L)'
;MSAGTDVVVVFDSEHSDAQLQWLHDGDLRLECDPYAVNWRSGSDPDALLGPMRELGFNFSAADEPDDPAWVYDEDAVLRAFALAEQVTGVKFPEELVPVEAPEDEPEDVWDGVSLPDDRMRAAGTSGADLAGTDLPLLRALFQAGDAVCQEIARWAEEWAFDEAEVAGRPHAEEVLAALRSGDDVPDLLIFQVSRHLDPRPMMPTREADGRLDRGSRHSLFLEMLHNRGNTHPLAAACDALAAAAALDAGRVHRLHADLRRTFPQLDTTGH
;
A
#
# COMPACT_ATOMS: atom_id res chain seq x y z
N MET A 1 -25.78 -16.60 17.96
CA MET A 1 -26.74 -15.48 17.98
C MET A 1 -28.08 -16.00 18.49
N SER A 2 -28.89 -15.16 19.14
CA SER A 2 -30.29 -15.50 19.46
C SER A 2 -31.10 -15.61 18.17
N ALA A 3 -32.16 -16.42 18.16
CA ALA A 3 -33.06 -16.50 16.99
C ALA A 3 -33.78 -15.16 16.74
N GLY A 4 -33.99 -14.83 15.47
CA GLY A 4 -34.56 -13.56 15.00
C GLY A 4 -33.63 -12.35 15.16
N THR A 5 -32.31 -12.53 15.11
CA THR A 5 -31.33 -11.43 15.23
C THR A 5 -30.74 -11.07 13.86
N ASP A 6 -30.97 -9.84 13.45
CA ASP A 6 -30.32 -9.24 12.29
C ASP A 6 -29.07 -8.46 12.70
N VAL A 7 -27.98 -8.68 11.98
CA VAL A 7 -26.73 -7.92 12.10
C VAL A 7 -26.39 -7.38 10.72
N VAL A 8 -26.17 -6.08 10.63
CA VAL A 8 -25.68 -5.44 9.41
C VAL A 8 -24.32 -4.85 9.70
N VAL A 9 -23.35 -5.14 8.84
CA VAL A 9 -22.02 -4.54 8.85
C VAL A 9 -21.95 -3.59 7.67
N VAL A 10 -21.61 -2.33 7.95
CA VAL A 10 -21.22 -1.34 6.94
C VAL A 10 -19.79 -0.96 7.29
N PHE A 11 -18.88 -1.20 6.36
CA PHE A 11 -17.47 -0.91 6.50
C PHE A 11 -16.99 -0.21 5.24
N ASP A 12 -16.27 0.89 5.42
CA ASP A 12 -15.67 1.66 4.34
C ASP A 12 -14.32 2.17 4.83
N SER A 13 -13.28 1.96 4.04
CA SER A 13 -11.92 2.42 4.37
C SER A 13 -11.11 2.60 3.09
N GLU A 14 -10.18 3.55 3.11
CA GLU A 14 -9.29 3.80 1.97
C GLU A 14 -8.35 2.64 1.64
N HIS A 15 -8.22 1.67 2.54
CA HIS A 15 -7.25 0.57 2.43
C HIS A 15 -7.90 -0.78 2.12
N SER A 16 -9.21 -0.81 1.87
CA SER A 16 -9.95 -2.04 1.63
C SER A 16 -11.23 -1.75 0.86
N ASP A 17 -11.69 -2.72 0.06
CA ASP A 17 -13.01 -2.62 -0.56
C ASP A 17 -14.10 -2.37 0.50
N ALA A 18 -15.04 -1.48 0.18
CA ALA A 18 -16.18 -1.23 1.04
C ALA A 18 -17.04 -2.49 1.14
N GLN A 19 -17.61 -2.74 2.32
CA GLN A 19 -18.40 -3.94 2.59
C GLN A 19 -19.74 -3.61 3.23
N LEU A 20 -20.78 -4.15 2.63
CA LEU A 20 -22.13 -4.24 3.18
C LEU A 20 -22.48 -5.72 3.37
N GLN A 21 -22.59 -6.15 4.62
CA GLN A 21 -22.98 -7.51 4.97
C GLN A 21 -24.26 -7.52 5.80
N TRP A 22 -25.16 -8.46 5.53
CA TRP A 22 -26.32 -8.75 6.35
C TRP A 22 -26.35 -10.21 6.78
N LEU A 23 -26.38 -10.41 8.09
CA LEU A 23 -26.50 -11.71 8.72
C LEU A 23 -27.84 -11.82 9.44
N HIS A 24 -28.52 -12.95 9.27
CA HIS A 24 -29.72 -13.30 10.02
C HIS A 24 -29.47 -14.58 10.80
N ASP A 25 -29.52 -14.52 12.13
CA ASP A 25 -29.23 -15.66 13.01
C ASP A 25 -27.84 -16.29 12.80
N GLY A 26 -26.90 -15.49 12.30
CA GLY A 26 -25.52 -15.91 12.01
C GLY A 26 -25.33 -16.51 10.61
N ASP A 27 -26.39 -16.60 9.81
CA ASP A 27 -26.33 -16.95 8.39
C ASP A 27 -26.07 -15.69 7.56
N LEU A 28 -24.99 -15.69 6.77
CA LEU A 28 -24.66 -14.59 5.88
C LEU A 28 -25.61 -14.59 4.68
N ARG A 29 -26.62 -13.72 4.74
CA ARG A 29 -27.68 -13.62 3.74
C ARG A 29 -27.24 -12.85 2.52
N LEU A 30 -26.56 -11.73 2.75
CA LEU A 30 -26.07 -10.83 1.72
C LEU A 30 -24.68 -10.29 2.09
N GLU A 31 -23.80 -10.24 1.10
CA GLU A 31 -22.54 -9.52 1.11
C GLU A 31 -22.33 -8.88 -0.26
N CYS A 32 -22.00 -7.59 -0.29
CA CYS A 32 -21.60 -6.86 -1.50
C CYS A 32 -20.79 -5.61 -1.15
N ASP A 33 -20.16 -5.02 -2.16
CA ASP A 33 -19.67 -3.65 -2.10
C ASP A 33 -20.87 -2.69 -2.32
N PRO A 34 -21.10 -1.69 -1.44
CA PRO A 34 -22.17 -0.72 -1.63
C PRO A 34 -22.06 0.08 -2.95
N TYR A 35 -20.87 0.27 -3.50
CA TYR A 35 -20.62 0.91 -4.80
C TYR A 35 -20.88 -0.03 -5.98
N ALA A 36 -20.99 -1.34 -5.73
CA ALA A 36 -21.15 -2.36 -6.77
C ALA A 36 -22.16 -3.46 -6.36
N VAL A 37 -23.39 -3.07 -5.97
CA VAL A 37 -24.43 -4.02 -5.48
C VAL A 37 -24.93 -5.03 -6.53
N ASN A 38 -24.55 -4.86 -7.79
CA ASN A 38 -24.76 -5.86 -8.83
C ASN A 38 -23.92 -7.13 -8.57
N TRP A 39 -22.78 -7.01 -7.88
CA TRP A 39 -21.92 -8.10 -7.42
C TRP A 39 -22.21 -8.42 -5.95
N ARG A 40 -23.11 -9.38 -5.73
CA ARG A 40 -23.56 -9.78 -4.40
C ARG A 40 -23.56 -11.28 -4.22
N SER A 41 -23.28 -11.72 -3.00
CA SER A 41 -23.22 -13.13 -2.62
C SER A 41 -23.89 -13.36 -1.26
N GLY A 42 -24.03 -14.62 -0.85
CA GLY A 42 -24.70 -15.02 0.40
C GLY A 42 -25.73 -16.13 0.19
N SER A 43 -26.38 -16.54 1.27
CA SER A 43 -27.42 -17.59 1.22
C SER A 43 -28.74 -17.11 0.61
N ASP A 44 -28.99 -15.80 0.61
CA ASP A 44 -30.18 -15.16 0.05
C ASP A 44 -29.86 -13.72 -0.46
N PRO A 45 -28.98 -13.59 -1.45
CA PRO A 45 -28.41 -12.30 -1.84
C PRO A 45 -29.43 -11.35 -2.49
N ASP A 46 -30.61 -11.85 -2.88
CA ASP A 46 -31.62 -11.06 -3.57
C ASP A 46 -32.70 -10.52 -2.63
N ALA A 47 -32.71 -10.93 -1.36
CA ALA A 47 -33.76 -10.59 -0.40
C ALA A 47 -33.90 -9.09 -0.11
N LEU A 48 -32.83 -8.29 -0.28
CA LEU A 48 -32.83 -6.84 -0.05
C LEU A 48 -32.88 -6.00 -1.35
N LEU A 49 -33.10 -6.62 -2.52
CA LEU A 49 -33.12 -5.88 -3.79
C LEU A 49 -34.23 -4.83 -3.89
N GLY A 50 -35.39 -5.08 -3.27
CA GLY A 50 -36.48 -4.09 -3.20
C GLY A 50 -36.04 -2.84 -2.45
N PRO A 51 -35.70 -2.97 -1.15
CA PRO A 51 -35.16 -1.87 -0.34
C PRO A 51 -33.97 -1.14 -0.97
N MET A 52 -32.99 -1.87 -1.53
CA MET A 52 -31.83 -1.25 -2.20
C MET A 52 -32.23 -0.39 -3.40
N ARG A 53 -33.19 -0.84 -4.22
CA ARG A 53 -33.70 -0.01 -5.33
C ARG A 53 -34.47 1.20 -4.85
N GLU A 54 -35.24 1.06 -3.77
CA GLU A 54 -35.98 2.18 -3.17
C GLU A 54 -35.05 3.24 -2.60
N LEU A 55 -33.91 2.83 -2.03
CA LEU A 55 -32.85 3.71 -1.54
C LEU A 55 -31.98 4.29 -2.66
N GLY A 56 -32.12 3.79 -3.90
CA GLY A 56 -31.46 4.34 -5.07
C GLY A 56 -30.05 3.79 -5.33
N PHE A 57 -29.67 2.64 -4.78
CA PHE A 57 -28.37 2.02 -5.09
C PHE A 57 -28.16 1.84 -6.61
N ASN A 58 -26.93 2.05 -7.07
CA ASN A 58 -26.56 1.85 -8.46
C ASN A 58 -26.39 0.35 -8.79
N PHE A 59 -27.16 -0.15 -9.76
CA PHE A 59 -27.10 -1.54 -10.25
C PHE A 59 -26.43 -1.67 -11.62
N SER A 60 -25.70 -0.65 -12.09
CA SER A 60 -24.93 -0.73 -13.34
C SER A 60 -23.93 -1.89 -13.28
N ALA A 61 -23.75 -2.58 -14.41
CA ALA A 61 -22.77 -3.66 -14.52
C ALA A 61 -21.33 -3.16 -14.69
N ALA A 62 -21.16 -1.86 -14.96
CA ALA A 62 -19.87 -1.22 -15.11
C ALA A 62 -19.21 -1.06 -13.73
N ASP A 63 -18.04 -1.67 -13.58
CA ASP A 63 -17.23 -1.77 -12.37
C ASP A 63 -15.90 -1.00 -12.47
N GLU A 64 -15.49 -0.64 -13.68
CA GLU A 64 -14.24 0.10 -13.93
C GLU A 64 -14.48 1.57 -14.28
N PRO A 65 -13.71 2.53 -13.72
CA PRO A 65 -13.79 3.95 -14.06
C PRO A 65 -13.63 4.28 -15.55
N ASP A 66 -13.01 3.37 -16.31
CA ASP A 66 -12.78 3.51 -17.75
C ASP A 66 -13.99 3.10 -18.61
N ASP A 67 -15.00 2.45 -18.03
CA ASP A 67 -16.26 2.16 -18.72
C ASP A 67 -17.13 3.45 -18.77
N PRO A 68 -17.55 3.92 -19.96
CA PRO A 68 -18.38 5.13 -20.08
C PRO A 68 -19.78 5.01 -19.41
N ALA A 69 -20.20 3.80 -19.03
CA ALA A 69 -21.41 3.55 -18.24
C ALA A 69 -21.14 3.53 -16.72
N TRP A 70 -19.89 3.60 -16.27
CA TRP A 70 -19.53 3.69 -14.86
C TRP A 70 -19.89 5.08 -14.31
N VAL A 71 -20.50 5.08 -13.13
CA VAL A 71 -20.88 6.29 -12.41
C VAL A 71 -20.50 6.08 -10.95
N TYR A 72 -19.56 6.87 -10.46
CA TYR A 72 -19.23 6.90 -9.04
C TYR A 72 -20.45 7.35 -8.24
N ASP A 73 -20.83 6.55 -7.25
CA ASP A 73 -21.99 6.81 -6.40
C ASP A 73 -21.52 7.32 -5.04
N GLU A 74 -21.31 8.64 -4.94
CA GLU A 74 -20.81 9.32 -3.73
C GLU A 74 -21.66 9.05 -2.47
N ASP A 75 -22.95 8.71 -2.65
CA ASP A 75 -23.89 8.43 -1.56
C ASP A 75 -24.02 6.93 -1.21
N ALA A 76 -23.25 6.03 -1.84
CA ALA A 76 -23.46 4.58 -1.69
C ALA A 76 -23.40 4.11 -0.23
N VAL A 77 -22.42 4.62 0.54
CA VAL A 77 -22.25 4.32 1.97
C VAL A 77 -23.40 4.87 2.80
N LEU A 78 -23.90 6.07 2.48
CA LEU A 78 -25.08 6.63 3.15
C LEU A 78 -26.32 5.78 2.93
N ARG A 79 -26.52 5.27 1.70
CA ARG A 79 -27.61 4.34 1.38
C ARG A 79 -27.41 3.00 2.09
N ALA A 80 -26.18 2.56 2.32
CA ALA A 80 -25.87 1.37 3.12
C ALA A 80 -26.27 1.53 4.59
N PHE A 81 -25.99 2.68 5.21
CA PHE A 81 -26.49 2.97 6.55
C PHE A 81 -28.02 3.06 6.59
N ALA A 82 -28.65 3.71 5.62
CA ALA A 82 -30.11 3.76 5.53
C ALA A 82 -30.74 2.36 5.39
N LEU A 83 -30.11 1.48 4.61
CA LEU A 83 -30.53 0.08 4.50
C LEU A 83 -30.36 -0.66 5.82
N ALA A 84 -29.22 -0.45 6.50
CA ALA A 84 -28.97 -1.01 7.82
C ALA A 84 -30.05 -0.59 8.84
N GLU A 85 -30.51 0.65 8.81
CA GLU A 85 -31.64 1.10 9.64
C GLU A 85 -32.94 0.35 9.31
N GLN A 86 -33.23 0.17 8.02
CA GLN A 86 -34.46 -0.52 7.59
C GLN A 86 -34.45 -1.99 8.01
N VAL A 87 -33.30 -2.66 7.91
CA VAL A 87 -33.14 -4.08 8.24
C VAL A 87 -33.14 -4.30 9.75
N THR A 88 -32.41 -3.48 10.51
CA THR A 88 -32.21 -3.71 11.95
C THR A 88 -33.21 -2.97 12.85
N GLY A 89 -33.88 -1.94 12.32
CA GLY A 89 -34.71 -1.02 13.10
C GLY A 89 -33.92 -0.06 14.01
N VAL A 90 -32.58 -0.12 13.98
CA VAL A 90 -31.71 0.78 14.74
C VAL A 90 -31.54 2.08 13.96
N LYS A 91 -31.66 3.22 14.64
CA LYS A 91 -31.40 4.54 14.04
C LYS A 91 -29.94 4.93 14.22
N PHE A 92 -29.29 5.34 13.14
CA PHE A 92 -27.97 5.93 13.17
C PHE A 92 -28.12 7.46 13.24
N PRO A 93 -27.38 8.14 14.13
CA PRO A 93 -27.37 9.61 14.14
C PRO A 93 -26.81 10.15 12.81
N GLU A 94 -27.38 11.28 12.34
CA GLU A 94 -26.89 12.01 11.14
C GLU A 94 -25.41 12.41 11.28
N GLU A 95 -24.87 12.43 12.49
CA GLU A 95 -23.45 12.71 12.79
C GLU A 95 -22.50 11.54 12.41
N LEU A 96 -23.02 10.37 12.05
CA LEU A 96 -22.25 9.24 11.49
C LEU A 96 -22.14 9.29 9.96
N VAL A 97 -22.72 10.30 9.31
CA VAL A 97 -22.41 10.61 7.91
C VAL A 97 -20.90 10.78 7.83
N PRO A 98 -20.19 10.03 6.95
CA PRO A 98 -18.79 10.29 6.71
C PRO A 98 -18.69 11.75 6.31
N VAL A 99 -18.16 12.57 7.23
CA VAL A 99 -17.56 13.82 6.82
C VAL A 99 -16.42 13.34 5.95
N GLU A 100 -16.40 13.72 4.68
CA GLU A 100 -15.18 13.61 3.88
C GLU A 100 -14.06 14.01 4.83
N ALA A 101 -13.19 13.06 5.19
CA ALA A 101 -12.02 13.41 5.98
C ALA A 101 -11.42 14.58 5.22
N PRO A 102 -11.26 15.76 5.85
CA PRO A 102 -10.78 16.94 5.14
C PRO A 102 -9.56 16.47 4.37
N GLU A 103 -9.60 16.52 3.02
CA GLU A 103 -8.57 15.97 2.13
C GLU A 103 -7.24 16.15 2.86
N ASP A 104 -6.66 15.06 3.38
CA ASP A 104 -5.64 15.14 4.43
C ASP A 104 -4.71 16.28 4.06
N GLU A 105 -4.77 17.42 4.78
CA GLU A 105 -3.86 18.52 4.49
C GLU A 105 -2.51 17.84 4.57
N PRO A 106 -1.77 17.72 3.44
CA PRO A 106 -0.79 16.66 3.26
C PRO A 106 0.09 16.71 4.47
N GLU A 107 -0.01 15.67 5.33
CA GLU A 107 0.67 15.70 6.63
C GLU A 107 2.09 16.16 6.32
N ASP A 108 2.55 17.23 6.98
CA ASP A 108 3.91 17.71 6.72
C ASP A 108 4.83 16.56 7.12
N VAL A 109 5.22 15.74 6.15
CA VAL A 109 6.01 14.52 6.37
C VAL A 109 7.36 14.88 7.01
N TRP A 110 7.74 16.15 6.97
CA TRP A 110 8.92 16.72 7.60
C TRP A 110 8.63 17.36 8.95
N ASP A 111 7.51 17.08 9.63
CA ASP A 111 7.17 17.71 10.91
C ASP A 111 8.33 17.59 11.92
N GLY A 112 8.71 18.73 12.50
CA GLY A 112 9.87 18.86 13.37
C GLY A 112 11.25 18.89 12.67
N VAL A 113 11.35 18.67 11.36
CA VAL A 113 12.59 18.69 10.57
C VAL A 113 12.63 19.91 9.64
N SER A 114 13.31 20.97 10.07
CA SER A 114 13.53 22.14 9.22
C SER A 114 14.55 21.82 8.11
N LEU A 115 14.05 21.60 6.89
CA LEU A 115 14.87 21.50 5.70
C LEU A 115 14.95 22.84 4.95
N PRO A 116 16.15 23.33 4.62
CA PRO A 116 16.29 24.58 3.89
C PRO A 116 16.04 24.45 2.38
N ASP A 117 15.90 23.23 1.83
CA ASP A 117 16.02 22.98 0.39
C ASP A 117 14.82 22.18 -0.17
N ASP A 118 14.19 22.70 -1.23
CA ASP A 118 13.02 22.10 -1.88
C ASP A 118 13.33 20.76 -2.54
N ARG A 119 14.58 20.54 -3.00
CA ARG A 119 15.00 19.27 -3.57
C ARG A 119 15.14 18.18 -2.50
N MET A 120 15.42 18.54 -1.24
CA MET A 120 15.31 17.59 -0.13
C MET A 120 13.84 17.27 0.18
N ARG A 121 12.95 18.28 0.15
CA ARG A 121 11.51 18.05 0.34
C ARG A 121 10.92 17.13 -0.73
N ALA A 122 11.41 17.22 -1.97
CA ALA A 122 11.02 16.36 -3.07
C ALA A 122 11.36 14.87 -2.85
N ALA A 123 12.16 14.53 -1.84
CA ALA A 123 12.37 13.14 -1.43
C ALA A 123 11.17 12.53 -0.68
N GLY A 124 10.15 13.33 -0.34
CA GLY A 124 8.88 12.88 0.23
C GLY A 124 9.04 12.12 1.55
N THR A 125 8.11 11.21 1.80
CA THR A 125 8.04 10.38 3.02
C THR A 125 9.31 9.56 3.23
N SER A 126 9.83 8.90 2.19
CA SER A 126 11.06 8.10 2.28
C SER A 126 12.27 8.94 2.68
N GLY A 127 12.35 10.19 2.19
CA GLY A 127 13.36 11.15 2.62
C GLY A 127 13.23 11.52 4.09
N ALA A 128 12.00 11.73 4.57
CA ALA A 128 11.72 12.05 5.96
C ALA A 128 12.06 10.89 6.91
N ASP A 129 11.70 9.66 6.54
CA ASP A 129 12.07 8.44 7.27
C ASP A 129 13.58 8.26 7.36
N LEU A 130 14.29 8.52 6.25
CA LEU A 130 15.74 8.50 6.22
C LEU A 130 16.34 9.61 7.11
N ALA A 131 15.75 10.81 7.14
CA ALA A 131 16.19 11.88 8.04
C ALA A 131 16.00 11.51 9.52
N GLY A 132 14.88 10.86 9.86
CA GLY A 132 14.58 10.40 11.22
C GLY A 132 15.58 9.37 11.73
N THR A 133 16.14 8.56 10.82
CA THR A 133 17.11 7.50 11.17
C THR A 133 18.58 7.91 11.00
N ASP A 134 18.89 8.72 9.98
CA ASP A 134 20.25 9.11 9.60
C ASP A 134 20.28 10.41 8.76
N LEU A 135 19.92 11.55 9.38
CA LEU A 135 19.99 12.86 8.73
C LEU A 135 21.35 13.19 8.05
N PRO A 136 22.52 12.83 8.62
CA PRO A 136 23.79 13.01 7.91
C PRO A 136 23.85 12.27 6.57
N LEU A 137 23.31 11.05 6.49
CA LEU A 137 23.22 10.31 5.23
C LEU A 137 22.34 11.02 4.20
N LEU A 138 21.14 11.47 4.57
CA LEU A 138 20.26 12.21 3.65
C LEU A 138 20.97 13.45 3.09
N ARG A 139 21.68 14.20 3.94
CA ARG A 139 22.46 15.37 3.51
C ARG A 139 23.59 14.99 2.56
N ALA A 140 24.26 13.88 2.81
CA ALA A 140 25.31 13.37 1.93
C ALA A 140 24.76 12.96 0.56
N LEU A 141 23.61 12.27 0.52
CA LEU A 141 22.91 11.93 -0.73
C LEU A 141 22.57 13.18 -1.54
N PHE A 142 21.99 14.18 -0.89
CA PHE A 142 21.68 15.45 -1.52
C PHE A 142 22.91 16.12 -2.16
N GLN A 143 24.06 16.09 -1.47
CA GLN A 143 25.32 16.68 -1.94
C GLN A 143 26.01 15.85 -3.04
N ALA A 144 25.80 14.53 -3.07
CA ALA A 144 26.49 13.63 -4.00
C ALA A 144 26.06 13.81 -5.48
N GLY A 145 24.91 14.45 -5.72
CA GLY A 145 24.38 14.72 -7.06
C GLY A 145 23.61 13.54 -7.66
N ASP A 146 22.96 13.80 -8.79
CA ASP A 146 21.95 12.89 -9.37
C ASP A 146 22.53 11.55 -9.83
N ALA A 147 23.71 11.56 -10.45
CA ALA A 147 24.35 10.33 -10.95
C ALA A 147 24.65 9.35 -9.80
N VAL A 148 25.16 9.86 -8.67
CA VAL A 148 25.43 9.04 -7.48
C VAL A 148 24.12 8.55 -6.87
N CYS A 149 23.08 9.38 -6.81
CA CYS A 149 21.77 8.95 -6.31
C CYS A 149 21.19 7.80 -7.16
N GLN A 150 21.33 7.85 -8.48
CA GLN A 150 20.90 6.76 -9.37
C GLN A 150 21.70 5.48 -9.15
N GLU A 151 23.02 5.58 -8.93
CA GLU A 151 23.86 4.41 -8.58
C GLU A 151 23.46 3.80 -7.23
N ILE A 152 23.12 4.64 -6.25
CA ILE A 152 22.68 4.21 -4.93
C ILE A 152 21.31 3.54 -5.01
N ALA A 153 20.37 4.08 -5.79
CA ALA A 153 19.06 3.46 -6.00
C ALA A 153 19.23 2.04 -6.55
N ARG A 154 20.02 1.86 -7.62
CA ARG A 154 20.32 0.53 -8.19
C ARG A 154 20.98 -0.40 -7.18
N TRP A 155 21.97 0.10 -6.43
CA TRP A 155 22.64 -0.69 -5.40
C TRP A 155 21.66 -1.15 -4.31
N ALA A 156 20.76 -0.28 -3.85
CA ALA A 156 19.78 -0.60 -2.82
C ALA A 156 18.73 -1.61 -3.32
N GLU A 157 18.34 -1.51 -4.59
CA GLU A 157 17.43 -2.47 -5.24
C GLU A 157 18.06 -3.85 -5.42
N GLU A 158 19.33 -3.93 -5.81
CA GLU A 158 20.09 -5.19 -5.83
C GLU A 158 20.23 -5.78 -4.43
N TRP A 159 20.48 -4.92 -3.43
CA TRP A 159 20.55 -5.33 -2.03
C TRP A 159 19.21 -5.92 -1.56
N ALA A 160 18.10 -5.26 -1.89
CA ALA A 160 16.74 -5.71 -1.60
C ALA A 160 16.43 -7.06 -2.27
N PHE A 161 16.87 -7.24 -3.53
CA PHE A 161 16.75 -8.51 -4.25
C PHE A 161 17.48 -9.67 -3.54
N ASP A 162 18.71 -9.43 -3.06
CA ASP A 162 19.46 -10.43 -2.31
C ASP A 162 18.82 -10.73 -0.95
N GLU A 163 18.42 -9.69 -0.22
CA GLU A 163 17.83 -9.81 1.13
C GLU A 163 16.46 -10.52 1.09
N ALA A 164 15.71 -10.35 0.01
CA ALA A 164 14.44 -11.03 -0.23
C ALA A 164 14.59 -12.49 -0.69
N GLU A 165 15.83 -13.00 -0.87
CA GLU A 165 16.11 -14.39 -1.26
C GLU A 165 15.38 -14.84 -2.54
N VAL A 166 15.29 -13.92 -3.50
CA VAL A 166 14.61 -14.10 -4.80
C VAL A 166 15.53 -14.73 -5.84
N ALA A 167 16.85 -14.70 -5.62
CA ALA A 167 17.84 -15.27 -6.53
C ALA A 167 17.56 -16.76 -6.83
N GLY A 168 17.72 -17.14 -8.10
CA GLY A 168 17.47 -18.51 -8.58
C GLY A 168 16.00 -18.90 -8.73
N ARG A 169 15.05 -18.01 -8.45
CA ARG A 169 13.63 -18.20 -8.81
C ARG A 169 13.44 -17.99 -10.32
N PRO A 170 12.45 -18.64 -10.96
CA PRO A 170 12.11 -18.35 -12.35
C PRO A 170 11.85 -16.86 -12.54
N HIS A 171 12.37 -16.30 -13.64
CA HIS A 171 12.28 -14.87 -14.00
C HIS A 171 13.05 -13.89 -13.09
N ALA A 172 13.64 -14.32 -11.98
CA ALA A 172 14.35 -13.43 -11.07
C ALA A 172 15.60 -12.78 -11.69
N GLU A 173 16.33 -13.50 -12.55
CA GLU A 173 17.48 -12.94 -13.27
C GLU A 173 17.09 -11.84 -14.27
N GLU A 174 15.91 -11.95 -14.88
CA GLU A 174 15.38 -10.92 -15.80
C GLU A 174 15.01 -9.65 -15.01
N VAL A 175 14.41 -9.82 -13.82
CA VAL A 175 14.14 -8.71 -12.90
C VAL A 175 15.46 -8.05 -12.50
N LEU A 176 16.44 -8.83 -12.01
CA LEU A 176 17.74 -8.31 -11.61
C LEU A 176 18.47 -7.59 -12.75
N ALA A 177 18.36 -8.07 -13.98
CA ALA A 177 18.92 -7.41 -15.14
C ALA A 177 18.28 -6.03 -15.39
N ALA A 178 16.96 -5.91 -15.25
CA ALA A 178 16.25 -4.62 -15.36
C ALA A 178 16.63 -3.65 -14.23
N LEU A 179 16.73 -4.14 -12.97
CA LEU A 179 17.21 -3.32 -11.85
C LEU A 179 18.61 -2.75 -12.13
N ARG A 180 19.52 -3.59 -12.65
CA ARG A 180 20.90 -3.21 -12.98
C ARG A 180 21.02 -2.20 -14.11
N SER A 181 20.15 -2.29 -15.13
CA SER A 181 20.12 -1.29 -16.19
C SER A 181 19.48 0.02 -15.74
N GLY A 182 18.75 0.00 -14.63
CA GLY A 182 17.93 1.12 -14.15
C GLY A 182 16.66 1.31 -14.97
N ASP A 183 16.26 0.29 -15.75
CA ASP A 183 15.00 0.29 -16.49
C ASP A 183 13.83 -0.03 -15.54
N ASP A 184 12.61 0.30 -15.97
CA ASP A 184 11.41 -0.16 -15.29
C ASP A 184 11.26 -1.68 -15.46
N VAL A 185 10.83 -2.35 -14.41
CA VAL A 185 10.53 -3.80 -14.46
C VAL A 185 9.11 -3.95 -15.03
N PRO A 186 8.91 -4.61 -16.18
CA PRO A 186 7.58 -4.70 -16.77
C PRO A 186 6.58 -5.42 -15.86
N ASP A 187 5.33 -4.94 -15.77
CA ASP A 187 4.28 -5.55 -14.93
C ASP A 187 4.10 -7.05 -15.19
N LEU A 188 4.18 -7.46 -16.46
CA LEU A 188 4.10 -8.87 -16.83
C LEU A 188 5.23 -9.69 -16.20
N LEU A 189 6.44 -9.12 -16.10
CA LEU A 189 7.58 -9.77 -15.48
C LEU A 189 7.45 -9.81 -13.95
N ILE A 190 6.95 -8.73 -13.34
CA ILE A 190 6.60 -8.70 -11.90
C ILE A 190 5.56 -9.78 -11.58
N PHE A 191 4.52 -9.91 -12.40
CA PHE A 191 3.50 -10.95 -12.28
C PHE A 191 4.05 -12.37 -12.49
N GLN A 192 5.00 -12.54 -13.41
CA GLN A 192 5.64 -13.83 -13.65
C GLN A 192 6.52 -14.27 -12.47
N VAL A 193 7.32 -13.37 -11.90
CA VAL A 193 8.15 -13.70 -10.73
C VAL A 193 7.29 -13.96 -9.49
N SER A 194 6.21 -13.18 -9.28
CA SER A 194 5.35 -13.30 -8.09
C SER A 194 4.69 -14.67 -7.95
N ARG A 195 4.36 -15.33 -9.07
CA ARG A 195 3.84 -16.72 -9.11
C ARG A 195 4.80 -17.77 -8.54
N HIS A 196 6.07 -17.42 -8.38
CA HIS A 196 7.12 -18.30 -7.87
C HIS A 196 7.65 -17.90 -6.49
N LEU A 197 7.08 -16.85 -5.89
CA LEU A 197 7.38 -16.41 -4.55
C LEU A 197 6.39 -16.99 -3.55
N ASP A 198 6.79 -17.00 -2.29
CA ASP A 198 5.91 -17.41 -1.20
C ASP A 198 4.74 -16.42 -1.10
N PRO A 199 3.52 -16.88 -0.81
CA PRO A 199 2.33 -16.04 -0.80
C PRO A 199 2.45 -14.92 0.23
N ARG A 200 1.89 -13.75 -0.12
CA ARG A 200 1.80 -12.60 0.77
C ARG A 200 1.08 -13.00 2.07
N PRO A 201 1.73 -12.90 3.24
CA PRO A 201 1.03 -13.09 4.49
C PRO A 201 0.06 -11.92 4.72
N MET A 202 -1.05 -12.17 5.41
CA MET A 202 -2.04 -11.14 5.74
C MET A 202 -1.42 -9.97 6.53
N MET A 203 -0.42 -10.27 7.37
CA MET A 203 0.37 -9.29 8.11
C MET A 203 1.84 -9.69 8.04
N PRO A 204 2.79 -8.74 7.98
CA PRO A 204 4.21 -9.06 8.07
C PRO A 204 4.52 -9.84 9.35
N THR A 205 5.17 -10.99 9.23
CA THR A 205 5.58 -11.81 10.39
C THR A 205 7.10 -11.85 10.54
N ARG A 206 7.54 -12.16 11.77
CA ARG A 206 8.97 -12.22 12.11
C ARG A 206 9.35 -13.61 12.60
N GLU A 207 10.52 -14.06 12.19
CA GLU A 207 11.19 -15.23 12.71
C GLU A 207 11.77 -14.97 14.11
N ALA A 208 12.20 -16.03 14.79
CA ALA A 208 12.71 -15.95 16.17
C ALA A 208 13.97 -15.07 16.32
N ASP A 209 14.71 -14.84 15.24
CA ASP A 209 15.88 -13.97 15.20
C ASP A 209 15.54 -12.49 14.89
N GLY A 210 14.25 -12.18 14.75
CA GLY A 210 13.73 -10.85 14.44
C GLY A 210 13.67 -10.52 12.95
N ARG A 211 14.20 -11.38 12.06
CA ARG A 211 14.06 -11.22 10.61
C ARG A 211 12.61 -11.32 10.20
N LEU A 212 12.24 -10.63 9.13
CA LEU A 212 10.98 -10.91 8.46
C LEU A 212 11.01 -12.34 7.91
N ASP A 213 9.89 -13.05 8.07
CA ASP A 213 9.73 -14.34 7.41
C ASP A 213 9.83 -14.19 5.89
N ARG A 214 10.10 -15.30 5.21
CA ARG A 214 10.33 -15.30 3.77
C ARG A 214 9.14 -14.76 2.96
N GLY A 215 7.90 -15.07 3.33
CA GLY A 215 6.70 -14.56 2.66
C GLY A 215 6.56 -13.05 2.80
N SER A 216 6.83 -12.51 4.00
CA SER A 216 6.85 -11.06 4.22
C SER A 216 7.92 -10.36 3.38
N ARG A 217 9.14 -10.93 3.30
CA ARG A 217 10.22 -10.36 2.49
C ARG A 217 9.88 -10.36 0.99
N HIS A 218 9.31 -11.45 0.48
CA HIS A 218 8.85 -11.48 -0.91
C HIS A 218 7.74 -10.45 -1.18
N SER A 219 6.80 -10.27 -0.25
CA SER A 219 5.73 -9.28 -0.39
C SER A 219 6.28 -7.86 -0.47
N LEU A 220 7.17 -7.47 0.44
CA LEU A 220 7.80 -6.15 0.43
C LEU A 220 8.67 -5.93 -0.81
N PHE A 221 9.37 -6.98 -1.28
CA PHE A 221 10.13 -6.90 -2.53
C PHE A 221 9.20 -6.65 -3.74
N LEU A 222 8.04 -7.31 -3.81
CA LEU A 222 7.07 -7.03 -4.87
C LEU A 222 6.50 -5.62 -4.76
N GLU A 223 6.17 -5.13 -3.56
CA GLU A 223 5.72 -3.75 -3.36
C GLU A 223 6.77 -2.73 -3.82
N MET A 224 8.05 -2.97 -3.53
CA MET A 224 9.16 -2.16 -4.04
C MET A 224 9.16 -2.11 -5.57
N LEU A 225 8.95 -3.25 -6.25
CA LEU A 225 8.91 -3.28 -7.72
C LEU A 225 7.75 -2.47 -8.30
N HIS A 226 6.56 -2.53 -7.70
CA HIS A 226 5.39 -1.76 -8.16
C HIS A 226 5.51 -0.27 -7.88
N ASN A 227 6.18 0.12 -6.79
CA ASN A 227 6.34 1.51 -6.40
C ASN A 227 7.52 2.22 -7.09
N ARG A 228 8.17 1.56 -8.07
CA ARG A 228 9.13 2.22 -8.96
C ARG A 228 8.39 3.21 -9.84
N GLY A 229 8.64 4.50 -9.65
CA GLY A 229 8.09 5.53 -10.54
C GLY A 229 8.65 6.93 -10.31
N ASN A 230 9.51 7.10 -9.31
CA ASN A 230 10.03 8.41 -8.99
C ASN A 230 11.11 8.84 -9.98
N THR A 231 10.79 9.82 -10.83
CA THR A 231 11.76 10.34 -11.81
C THR A 231 12.86 11.19 -11.17
N HIS A 232 12.69 11.63 -9.91
CA HIS A 232 13.65 12.47 -9.23
C HIS A 232 14.76 11.62 -8.56
N PRO A 233 16.04 11.76 -8.96
CA PRO A 233 17.11 10.85 -8.53
C PRO A 233 17.30 10.70 -7.02
N LEU A 234 17.23 11.80 -6.26
CA LEU A 234 17.35 11.75 -4.80
C LEU A 234 16.19 11.00 -4.16
N ALA A 235 14.99 11.18 -4.71
CA ALA A 235 13.79 10.58 -4.17
C ALA A 235 13.78 9.07 -4.48
N ALA A 236 14.11 8.68 -5.71
CA ALA A 236 14.35 7.28 -6.07
C ALA A 236 15.39 6.59 -5.18
N ALA A 237 16.49 7.28 -4.82
CA ALA A 237 17.48 6.75 -3.89
C ALA A 237 16.92 6.54 -2.48
N CYS A 238 16.10 7.49 -1.98
CA CYS A 238 15.46 7.37 -0.68
C CYS A 238 14.40 6.26 -0.68
N ASP A 239 13.56 6.17 -1.71
CA ASP A 239 12.54 5.14 -1.89
C ASP A 239 13.17 3.74 -1.91
N ALA A 240 14.24 3.55 -2.69
CA ALA A 240 14.98 2.29 -2.75
C ALA A 240 15.63 1.91 -1.40
N LEU A 241 16.22 2.89 -0.69
CA LEU A 241 16.80 2.66 0.63
C LEU A 241 15.73 2.34 1.68
N ALA A 242 14.57 2.99 1.65
CA ALA A 242 13.46 2.71 2.54
C ALA A 242 12.92 1.29 2.32
N ALA A 243 12.73 0.89 1.06
CA ALA A 243 12.32 -0.46 0.70
C ALA A 243 13.34 -1.52 1.15
N ALA A 244 14.63 -1.28 0.92
CA ALA A 244 15.71 -2.16 1.40
C ALA A 244 15.73 -2.25 2.94
N ALA A 245 15.56 -1.12 3.64
CA ALA A 245 15.51 -1.09 5.10
C ALA A 245 14.31 -1.85 5.67
N ALA A 246 13.16 -1.80 4.99
CA ALA A 246 11.96 -2.54 5.38
C ALA A 246 12.17 -4.07 5.34
N LEU A 247 12.95 -4.57 4.37
CA LEU A 247 13.28 -6.00 4.25
C LEU A 247 14.16 -6.52 5.40
N ASP A 248 15.00 -5.66 5.98
CA ASP A 248 15.89 -6.00 7.09
C ASP A 248 15.48 -5.24 8.37
N ALA A 249 14.17 -5.15 8.61
CA ALA A 249 13.61 -4.38 9.70
C ALA A 249 14.24 -4.79 11.05
N GLY A 250 15.05 -3.90 11.63
CA GLY A 250 15.86 -4.14 12.84
C GLY A 250 17.37 -4.04 12.61
N ARG A 251 17.82 -3.90 11.36
CA ARG A 251 19.24 -3.78 10.98
C ARG A 251 19.49 -2.69 9.94
N VAL A 252 18.68 -1.62 9.94
CA VAL A 252 18.90 -0.42 9.11
C VAL A 252 20.33 0.13 9.21
N HIS A 253 20.95 0.06 10.39
CA HIS A 253 22.35 0.46 10.58
C HIS A 253 23.35 -0.36 9.76
N ARG A 254 23.06 -1.66 9.51
CA ARG A 254 23.87 -2.52 8.64
C ARG A 254 23.77 -2.04 7.19
N LEU A 255 22.55 -1.80 6.70
CA LEU A 255 22.33 -1.25 5.36
C LEU A 255 23.09 0.07 5.19
N HIS A 256 22.98 1.00 6.14
CA HIS A 256 23.68 2.28 6.09
C HIS A 256 25.20 2.14 6.13
N ALA A 257 25.73 1.18 6.91
CA ALA A 257 27.15 0.89 6.97
C ALA A 257 27.67 0.29 5.65
N ASP A 258 26.92 -0.65 5.07
CA ASP A 258 27.24 -1.25 3.77
C ASP A 258 27.16 -0.24 2.63
N LEU A 259 26.19 0.68 2.69
CA LEU A 259 26.06 1.81 1.76
C LEU A 259 27.31 2.71 1.83
N ARG A 260 27.68 3.20 3.02
CA ARG A 260 28.88 4.06 3.18
C ARG A 260 30.18 3.37 2.79
N ARG A 261 30.28 2.06 3.03
CA ARG A 261 31.42 1.23 2.59
C ARG A 261 31.50 1.14 1.07
N THR A 262 30.35 1.09 0.39
CA THR A 262 30.26 1.02 -1.08
C THR A 262 30.42 2.39 -1.73
N PHE A 263 29.93 3.45 -1.09
CA PHE A 263 29.97 4.84 -1.55
C PHE A 263 30.71 5.73 -0.52
N PRO A 264 32.05 5.69 -0.47
CA PRO A 264 32.83 6.41 0.55
C PRO A 264 32.63 7.92 0.56
N GLN A 265 32.18 8.52 -0.54
CA GLN A 265 31.81 9.94 -0.61
C GLN A 265 30.63 10.31 0.31
N LEU A 266 29.88 9.34 0.81
CA LEU A 266 28.80 9.55 1.79
C LEU A 266 29.28 9.55 3.24
N ASP A 267 30.57 9.27 3.48
CA ASP A 267 31.13 9.28 4.83
C ASP A 267 31.38 10.73 5.29
N THR A 268 30.44 11.25 6.06
CA THR A 268 30.51 12.61 6.61
C THR A 268 31.31 12.71 7.90
N THR A 269 31.88 11.61 8.42
CA THR A 269 32.59 11.62 9.71
C THR A 269 33.97 12.30 9.69
N GLY A 270 34.39 12.79 8.52
CA GLY A 270 35.70 13.42 8.30
C GLY A 270 35.76 14.95 8.30
N HIS A 271 34.67 15.67 8.57
CA HIS A 271 34.62 17.16 8.53
C HIS A 271 34.08 17.79 9.80
#